data_AF-A0A8J8TTG1-F1
#
_entry.id   AF-A0A8J8TTG1-F1
#
_cell.length_a   1.000
_cell.length_b   1.000
_cell.length_c   1.000
_cell.angle_alpha   90.00
_cell.angle_beta   90.00
_cell.angle_gamma   90.00
#
_symmetry.space_group_name_H-M   'P 1'
#
loop_
_entity.id
_entity.type
_entity.pdbx_description
1 polymer ?
#
loop_
_entity_poly.entity_id
_entity_poly.type
_entity_poly.pdbx_seq_one_letter_code
_entity_poly.pdbx_strand_id
1 'polypeptide(L)'
;MDPDHAASTSGPGPGGRPGSEGLPGTPRDERPHSFPWHVSRVLNRFGAILSFALVPLLTSLFPLENVARALEGARGMSINLEFALPTPLLDLWTFADPPEPTPGTEPRDTAVDPGTGIESRESTASSGGQFDLTVDTPLETVVLPLEGAGLEIGAWLAFVLVAYAAVAAVLAAVYVGGLDRRLRGEPAAVPTCVAAYGPRFFAYNLLVYGAVAALVPFVLLSPTVLLLAFPALVLLAYLFYAVPFLFVVADAGVLEAFRRSYGFAVGERTYLTFALWHVGVAVVSSLVLSLSVSAGGAGFLFALVVAVPLALVLTAASVSFVRELVETEAVERRA
;
A
#
# COMPACT_ATOMS: atom_id res chain seq x y z
N MET A 1 -71.13 -24.66 27.13
CA MET A 1 -71.33 -25.08 28.53
C MET A 1 -69.99 -24.88 29.20
N ASP A 2 -69.88 -23.73 29.86
CA ASP A 2 -68.75 -23.31 30.69
C ASP A 2 -69.36 -23.12 32.09
N PRO A 3 -68.65 -23.51 33.15
CA PRO A 3 -68.68 -22.63 34.30
C PRO A 3 -67.31 -22.45 34.97
N ASP A 4 -67.01 -21.18 35.21
CA ASP A 4 -66.59 -20.59 36.48
C ASP A 4 -65.29 -21.08 37.15
N HIS A 5 -64.30 -20.18 37.17
CA HIS A 5 -63.95 -19.52 38.42
C HIS A 5 -63.22 -18.19 38.21
N ALA A 6 -63.89 -17.11 38.64
CA ALA A 6 -63.35 -15.78 38.83
C ALA A 6 -62.77 -15.63 40.25
N ALA A 7 -61.71 -14.81 40.39
CA ALA A 7 -61.51 -13.94 41.54
C ALA A 7 -60.54 -12.80 41.21
N SER A 8 -61.06 -11.58 41.18
CA SER A 8 -60.33 -10.31 41.18
C SER A 8 -59.78 -10.00 42.57
N THR A 9 -58.65 -9.31 42.67
CA THR A 9 -58.53 -8.18 43.62
C THR A 9 -57.58 -7.09 43.11
N SER A 10 -58.08 -5.89 43.29
CA SER A 10 -57.63 -4.54 42.99
C SER A 10 -56.53 -4.00 43.93
N GLY A 11 -55.73 -3.04 43.43
CA GLY A 11 -55.11 -2.02 44.30
C GLY A 11 -53.91 -1.28 43.69
N PRO A 12 -54.04 0.01 43.30
CA PRO A 12 -52.95 0.85 42.81
C PRO A 12 -52.30 1.65 43.94
N GLY A 13 -50.97 1.59 44.08
CA GLY A 13 -50.20 2.44 44.97
C GLY A 13 -49.35 3.45 44.19
N PRO A 14 -49.54 4.77 44.37
CA PRO A 14 -48.66 5.79 43.80
C PRO A 14 -47.44 5.96 44.71
N GLY A 15 -46.46 5.06 44.56
CA GLY A 15 -45.15 5.16 45.19
C GLY A 15 -44.22 6.01 44.34
N GLY A 16 -43.63 7.04 44.94
CA GLY A 16 -42.99 8.17 44.28
C GLY A 16 -41.90 7.83 43.27
N ARG A 17 -41.80 8.72 42.26
CA ARG A 17 -40.61 8.86 41.41
C ARG A 17 -39.40 9.13 42.31
N PRO A 18 -38.40 8.24 42.38
CA PRO A 18 -37.08 8.66 42.79
C PRO A 18 -36.58 9.66 41.74
N GLY A 19 -35.95 10.71 42.24
CA GLY A 19 -35.47 11.84 41.47
C GLY A 19 -34.67 11.39 40.25
N SER A 20 -34.79 12.21 39.21
CA SER A 20 -33.80 12.38 38.17
C SER A 20 -32.45 12.76 38.82
N GLU A 21 -31.78 11.79 39.44
CA GLU A 21 -30.34 11.86 39.67
C GLU A 21 -29.71 11.91 38.28
N GLY A 22 -29.09 13.06 37.99
CA GLY A 22 -28.33 13.26 36.79
C GLY A 22 -27.33 12.12 36.65
N LEU A 23 -27.58 11.27 35.65
CA LEU A 23 -26.61 10.29 35.19
C LEU A 23 -25.27 11.00 35.01
N PRO A 24 -24.22 10.63 35.78
CA PRO A 24 -22.91 11.21 35.62
C PRO A 24 -22.46 10.91 34.20
N GLY A 25 -22.27 11.98 33.43
CA GLY A 25 -21.80 12.02 32.05
C GLY A 25 -21.77 10.67 31.35
N THR A 26 -22.90 10.23 30.78
CA THR A 26 -22.78 9.29 29.66
C THR A 26 -21.85 9.98 28.65
N PRO A 27 -20.67 9.44 28.32
CA PRO A 27 -19.84 9.99 27.27
C PRO A 27 -20.58 9.75 25.95
N ARG A 28 -21.53 10.62 25.64
CA ARG A 28 -22.06 10.79 24.30
C ARG A 28 -20.96 11.49 23.51
N ASP A 29 -20.59 10.90 22.37
CA ASP A 29 -19.74 11.43 21.29
C ASP A 29 -18.25 11.03 21.22
N GLU A 30 -17.79 9.90 21.78
CA GLU A 30 -16.59 9.24 21.23
C GLU A 30 -16.99 8.39 20.02
N ARG A 31 -17.28 9.06 18.90
CA ARG A 31 -17.60 8.35 17.67
C ARG A 31 -16.36 7.61 17.14
N PRO A 32 -16.45 6.30 16.82
CA PRO A 32 -15.32 5.42 16.49
C PRO A 32 -14.58 5.70 15.16
N HIS A 33 -14.67 6.91 14.61
CA HIS A 33 -14.27 7.20 13.22
C HIS A 33 -12.80 7.63 13.02
N SER A 34 -11.97 7.60 14.07
CA SER A 34 -10.62 8.17 13.98
C SER A 34 -9.56 7.10 13.67
N PHE A 35 -8.54 7.48 12.90
CA PHE A 35 -7.43 6.59 12.56
C PHE A 35 -6.80 5.88 13.80
N PRO A 36 -6.53 6.56 14.94
CA PRO A 36 -6.01 5.90 16.15
C PRO A 36 -6.94 4.83 16.73
N TRP A 37 -8.25 4.97 16.56
CA TRP A 37 -9.21 3.96 16.98
C TRP A 37 -9.03 2.66 16.20
N HIS A 38 -8.90 2.74 14.87
CA HIS A 38 -8.63 1.56 14.04
C HIS A 38 -7.29 0.90 14.38
N VAL A 39 -6.24 1.71 14.59
CA VAL A 39 -4.92 1.20 14.98
C VAL A 39 -4.98 0.49 16.33
N SER A 40 -5.59 1.09 17.35
CA SER A 40 -5.71 0.46 18.68
C SER A 40 -6.55 -0.81 18.64
N ARG A 41 -7.64 -0.83 17.86
CA ARG A 41 -8.45 -2.03 17.64
C ARG A 41 -7.65 -3.17 17.01
N VAL A 42 -6.79 -2.86 16.04
CA VAL A 42 -5.91 -3.83 15.39
C VAL A 42 -4.82 -4.31 16.34
N LEU A 43 -4.19 -3.41 17.09
CA LEU A 43 -3.14 -3.74 18.07
C LEU A 43 -3.68 -4.68 19.17
N ASN A 44 -4.91 -4.47 19.63
CA ASN A 44 -5.58 -5.36 20.58
C ASN A 44 -5.79 -6.79 20.03
N ARG A 45 -5.79 -6.95 18.71
CA ARG A 45 -5.90 -8.25 18.01
C ARG A 45 -4.60 -8.65 17.31
N PHE A 46 -3.48 -8.00 17.60
CA PHE A 46 -2.23 -8.18 16.87
C PHE A 46 -1.76 -9.63 16.83
N GLY A 47 -1.85 -10.34 17.97
CA GLY A 47 -1.50 -11.76 18.04
C GLY A 47 -2.31 -12.67 17.11
N ALA A 48 -3.57 -12.31 16.81
CA ALA A 48 -4.44 -13.08 15.91
C ALA A 48 -4.11 -12.86 14.42
N ILE A 49 -3.46 -11.74 14.08
CA ILE A 49 -3.07 -11.40 12.70
C ILE A 49 -1.57 -11.57 12.43
N LEU A 50 -0.77 -11.88 13.46
CA LEU A 50 0.70 -11.95 13.36
C LEU A 50 1.20 -12.91 12.26
N SER A 51 0.47 -14.01 11.98
CA SER A 51 0.84 -14.93 10.88
C SER A 51 0.87 -14.24 9.50
N PHE A 52 0.12 -13.16 9.33
CA PHE A 52 0.12 -12.37 8.10
C PHE A 52 1.31 -11.42 7.99
N ALA A 53 2.11 -11.23 9.05
CA ALA A 53 3.38 -10.51 8.98
C ALA A 53 4.39 -11.17 8.01
N LEU A 54 4.20 -12.46 7.71
CA LEU A 54 5.00 -13.17 6.70
C LEU A 54 4.85 -12.54 5.31
N VAL A 55 3.69 -11.98 4.97
CA VAL A 55 3.48 -11.36 3.65
C VAL A 55 4.34 -10.10 3.45
N PRO A 56 4.27 -9.05 4.29
CA PRO A 56 5.15 -7.89 4.19
C PRO A 56 6.63 -8.27 4.35
N LEU A 57 6.95 -9.28 5.16
CA LEU A 57 8.33 -9.77 5.30
C LEU A 57 8.86 -10.37 3.98
N LEU A 58 8.11 -11.29 3.37
CA LEU A 58 8.52 -11.95 2.13
C LEU A 58 8.56 -10.97 0.95
N THR A 59 7.59 -10.06 0.86
CA THR A 59 7.58 -9.02 -0.17
C THR A 59 8.72 -8.03 -0.01
N SER A 60 9.11 -7.70 1.23
CA SER A 60 10.31 -6.89 1.48
C SER A 60 11.61 -7.61 1.09
N LEU A 61 11.69 -8.93 1.23
CA LEU A 61 12.89 -9.70 0.92
C LEU A 61 13.00 -10.15 -0.55
N PHE A 62 11.88 -10.15 -1.28
CA PHE A 62 11.83 -10.65 -2.65
C PHE A 62 12.64 -9.80 -3.66
N PRO A 63 12.70 -8.47 -3.55
CA PRO A 63 13.59 -7.63 -4.36
C PRO A 63 15.05 -7.81 -3.94
N LEU A 64 15.66 -8.93 -4.34
CA LEU A 64 17.02 -9.33 -3.91
C LEU A 64 18.08 -8.26 -4.19
N GLU A 65 17.92 -7.51 -5.28
CA GLU A 65 18.80 -6.41 -5.62
C GLU A 65 18.69 -5.25 -4.60
N ASN A 66 17.48 -4.87 -4.21
CA ASN A 66 17.26 -3.85 -3.18
C ASN A 66 17.83 -4.31 -1.83
N VAL A 67 17.66 -5.60 -1.49
CA VAL A 67 18.24 -6.21 -0.28
C VAL A 67 19.76 -6.16 -0.32
N ALA A 68 20.38 -6.55 -1.43
CA ALA A 68 21.84 -6.51 -1.59
C ALA A 68 22.38 -5.08 -1.40
N ARG A 69 21.78 -4.10 -2.07
CA ARG A 69 22.14 -2.67 -1.94
C ARG A 69 21.94 -2.15 -0.51
N ALA A 70 20.85 -2.53 0.15
CA ALA A 70 20.58 -2.15 1.53
C ALA A 70 21.54 -2.82 2.54
N LEU A 71 22.07 -4.00 2.24
CA LEU A 71 23.08 -4.65 3.08
C LEU A 71 24.47 -4.01 2.92
N GLU A 72 24.83 -3.62 1.70
CA GLU A 72 26.08 -2.90 1.39
C GLU A 72 26.12 -1.51 2.05
N GLY A 73 24.96 -0.86 2.17
CA GLY A 73 24.81 0.46 2.78
C GLY A 73 25.20 1.60 1.83
N ALA A 74 24.71 2.80 2.12
CA ALA A 74 24.98 3.98 1.31
C ALA A 74 26.27 4.68 1.76
N ARG A 75 27.07 5.20 0.81
CA ARG A 75 28.19 6.13 1.13
C ARG A 75 27.72 7.57 1.39
N GLY A 76 26.42 7.83 1.36
CA GLY A 76 25.76 9.11 1.65
C GLY A 76 24.40 8.89 2.31
N MET A 77 23.80 9.96 2.85
CA MET A 77 22.48 9.89 3.48
C MET A 77 21.39 10.21 2.44
N SER A 78 20.58 9.23 2.03
CA SER A 78 19.36 9.49 1.27
C SER A 78 18.18 9.61 2.23
N ILE A 79 17.51 10.76 2.20
CA ILE A 79 16.23 10.97 2.89
C ILE A 79 15.20 11.02 1.79
N ASN A 80 14.47 9.92 1.58
CA ASN A 80 13.27 9.98 0.75
C ASN A 80 12.04 10.19 1.63
N LEU A 81 11.05 10.87 1.08
CA LEU A 81 9.78 11.17 1.74
C LEU A 81 8.67 10.53 0.93
N GLU A 82 8.27 9.33 1.34
CA GLU A 82 7.27 8.56 0.62
C GLU A 82 5.84 8.89 1.09
N PHE A 83 4.97 9.15 0.12
CA PHE A 83 3.55 9.35 0.33
C PHE A 83 2.80 8.05 0.02
N ALA A 84 2.68 7.17 1.02
CA ALA A 84 1.92 5.94 0.88
C ALA A 84 0.44 6.19 1.21
N LEU A 85 -0.42 6.12 0.18
CA LEU A 85 -1.87 5.97 0.37
C LEU A 85 -2.18 4.55 0.84
N PRO A 86 -3.38 4.30 1.42
CA PRO A 86 -3.75 2.94 1.83
C PRO A 86 -3.74 1.97 0.64
N THR A 87 -2.80 1.03 0.63
CA THR A 87 -2.70 -0.03 -0.37
C THR A 87 -2.85 -1.40 0.29
N PRO A 88 -3.26 -2.43 -0.47
CA PRO A 88 -3.46 -3.76 0.09
C PRO A 88 -2.15 -4.47 0.46
N LEU A 89 -1.00 -4.03 -0.08
CA LEU A 89 0.30 -4.64 0.13
C LEU A 89 1.30 -3.52 0.43
N LEU A 90 1.54 -3.29 1.72
CA LEU A 90 2.63 -2.46 2.20
C LEU A 90 3.83 -3.35 2.52
N ASP A 91 5.03 -2.91 2.16
CA ASP A 91 6.29 -3.57 2.48
C ASP A 91 7.35 -2.53 2.87
N LEU A 92 8.59 -2.96 3.16
CA LEU A 92 9.69 -2.06 3.50
C LEU A 92 9.94 -0.99 2.41
N TRP A 93 9.85 -1.40 1.15
CA TRP A 93 10.13 -0.55 -0.01
C TRP A 93 8.98 0.43 -0.34
N THR A 94 7.89 0.39 0.43
CA THR A 94 6.82 1.40 0.42
C THR A 94 7.10 2.55 1.41
N PHE A 95 8.18 2.45 2.18
CA PHE A 95 8.57 3.48 3.15
C PHE A 95 10.02 3.96 2.94
N ALA A 96 10.86 3.18 2.30
CA ALA A 96 12.25 3.50 2.12
C ALA A 96 12.74 3.03 0.76
N ASP A 97 13.43 3.92 0.05
CA ASP A 97 14.14 3.54 -1.16
C ASP A 97 15.38 2.71 -0.84
N PRO A 98 15.73 1.74 -1.70
CA PRO A 98 17.05 1.14 -1.65
C PRO A 98 18.13 2.20 -1.92
N PRO A 99 19.32 2.06 -1.31
CA PRO A 99 20.47 2.91 -1.65
C PRO A 99 20.76 2.92 -3.15
N GLU A 100 21.20 4.07 -3.67
CA GLU A 100 21.62 4.19 -5.07
C GLU A 100 22.85 3.31 -5.33
N PRO A 101 22.93 2.65 -6.51
CA PRO A 101 24.11 1.88 -6.89
C PRO A 101 25.33 2.80 -7.00
N THR A 102 26.50 2.31 -6.57
CA THR A 102 27.74 3.08 -6.69
C THR A 102 28.09 3.24 -8.18
N PRO A 103 28.20 4.47 -8.73
CA PRO A 103 28.71 4.64 -10.08
C PRO A 103 30.19 4.21 -10.12
N GLY A 104 30.48 3.12 -10.83
CA GLY A 104 31.86 2.67 -11.07
C GLY A 104 32.16 1.16 -10.92
N THR A 105 31.17 0.31 -10.64
CA THR A 105 31.39 -1.16 -10.66
C THR A 105 30.85 -1.78 -11.93
N GLU A 106 31.34 -1.33 -13.09
CA GLU A 106 31.30 -2.19 -14.27
C GLU A 106 32.28 -3.35 -14.08
N PRO A 107 31.99 -4.56 -14.59
CA PRO A 107 32.99 -5.60 -14.72
C PRO A 107 34.11 -5.02 -15.57
N ARG A 108 35.28 -4.82 -14.95
CA ARG A 108 36.50 -4.48 -15.64
C ARG A 108 36.91 -5.70 -16.46
N ASP A 109 36.26 -5.89 -17.60
CA ASP A 109 36.73 -6.83 -18.60
C ASP A 109 38.10 -6.32 -19.04
N THR A 110 39.10 -7.15 -18.79
CA THR A 110 40.49 -6.91 -19.11
C THR A 110 40.68 -6.94 -20.61
N ALA A 111 40.26 -5.87 -21.30
CA ALA A 111 40.80 -5.54 -22.61
C ALA A 111 42.21 -4.97 -22.38
N VAL A 112 43.18 -5.86 -22.41
CA VAL A 112 44.60 -5.53 -22.57
C VAL A 112 44.72 -4.80 -23.91
N ASP A 113 44.88 -3.48 -23.87
CA ASP A 113 45.34 -2.69 -25.02
C ASP A 113 46.87 -2.53 -24.89
N PRO A 114 47.69 -3.14 -25.76
CA PRO A 114 49.13 -2.97 -25.73
C PRO A 114 49.51 -1.78 -26.62
N GLY A 115 49.64 -0.58 -26.03
CA GLY A 115 50.10 0.56 -26.83
C GLY A 115 50.33 1.85 -26.06
N THR A 116 51.62 2.21 -25.92
CA THR A 116 52.13 3.59 -25.81
C THR A 116 51.85 4.41 -24.53
N GLY A 117 52.77 4.27 -23.57
CA GLY A 117 53.76 5.30 -23.23
C GLY A 117 53.34 6.76 -22.90
N ILE A 118 53.60 7.10 -21.62
CA ILE A 118 54.12 8.37 -21.06
C ILE A 118 53.20 9.63 -21.11
N GLU A 119 52.68 10.08 -19.95
CA GLU A 119 53.17 11.26 -19.19
C GLU A 119 52.22 11.68 -18.03
N SER A 120 52.83 11.78 -16.85
CA SER A 120 52.71 12.82 -15.80
C SER A 120 51.40 13.59 -15.57
N ARG A 121 50.81 13.25 -14.43
CA ARG A 121 50.07 14.06 -13.45
C ARG A 121 50.43 15.56 -13.41
N GLU A 122 49.44 16.44 -13.66
CA GLU A 122 49.34 17.74 -12.99
C GLU A 122 47.89 18.26 -12.94
N SER A 123 47.45 18.64 -11.74
CA SER A 123 46.14 19.22 -11.48
C SER A 123 46.17 20.71 -11.77
N THR A 124 45.26 21.23 -12.59
CA THR A 124 44.93 22.67 -12.59
C THR A 124 43.43 22.86 -12.69
N ALA A 125 42.87 23.53 -11.68
CA ALA A 125 41.49 23.99 -11.67
C ALA A 125 41.28 25.01 -12.81
N SER A 126 40.22 24.81 -13.60
CA SER A 126 39.61 25.90 -14.37
C SER A 126 38.10 25.78 -14.29
N SER A 127 37.50 26.82 -13.71
CA SER A 127 36.08 27.10 -13.79
C SER A 127 35.75 27.56 -15.21
N GLY A 128 34.88 26.84 -15.91
CA GLY A 128 34.38 27.24 -17.22
C GLY A 128 33.28 26.29 -17.64
N GLY A 129 32.05 26.80 -17.72
CA GLY A 129 30.87 26.00 -17.99
C GLY A 129 30.95 25.27 -19.33
N GLN A 130 30.91 23.95 -19.25
CA GLN A 130 30.48 23.06 -20.31
C GLN A 130 29.54 22.06 -19.65
N PHE A 131 28.24 22.19 -19.91
CA PHE A 131 27.28 21.13 -19.59
C PHE A 131 27.56 19.99 -20.56
N ASP A 132 28.54 19.17 -20.20
CA ASP A 132 28.74 17.86 -20.78
C ASP A 132 27.72 16.95 -20.12
N LEU A 133 26.54 16.85 -20.74
CA LEU A 133 25.53 15.86 -20.37
C LEU A 133 25.97 14.53 -21.00
N THR A 134 26.96 13.91 -20.38
CA THR A 134 27.32 12.52 -20.64
C THR A 134 26.19 11.67 -20.05
N VAL A 135 25.18 11.38 -20.87
CA VAL A 135 24.23 10.31 -20.58
C VAL A 135 24.97 9.01 -20.87
N ASP A 136 25.78 8.58 -19.91
CA ASP A 136 26.32 7.23 -19.87
C ASP A 136 25.17 6.28 -19.53
N THR A 137 24.46 5.81 -20.55
CA THR A 137 23.61 4.63 -20.44
C THR A 137 24.52 3.42 -20.22
N PRO A 138 24.41 2.67 -19.10
CA PRO A 138 25.17 1.44 -18.85
C PRO A 138 24.55 0.25 -19.60
N LEU A 139 24.21 0.50 -20.86
CA LEU A 139 23.94 -0.53 -21.84
C LEU A 139 24.89 -0.18 -22.97
N GLU A 140 25.66 -1.16 -23.45
CA GLU A 140 25.93 -1.19 -24.88
C GLU A 140 24.66 -0.70 -25.57
N THR A 141 24.75 0.31 -26.42
CA THR A 141 23.72 0.56 -27.42
C THR A 141 23.60 -0.70 -28.26
N VAL A 142 22.92 -1.71 -27.72
CA VAL A 142 22.23 -2.73 -28.46
C VAL A 142 21.17 -1.91 -29.14
N VAL A 143 21.50 -1.47 -30.35
CA VAL A 143 20.54 -1.05 -31.36
C VAL A 143 19.67 -2.28 -31.59
N LEU A 144 18.70 -2.50 -30.71
CA LEU A 144 17.69 -3.52 -30.90
C LEU A 144 16.93 -3.06 -32.14
N PRO A 145 16.95 -3.84 -33.24
CA PRO A 145 16.18 -3.48 -34.41
C PRO A 145 14.69 -3.51 -34.02
N LEU A 146 14.15 -2.32 -33.71
CA LEU A 146 12.72 -2.11 -33.41
C LEU A 146 11.82 -2.59 -34.56
N GLU A 147 12.41 -2.77 -35.75
CA GLU A 147 11.77 -3.22 -36.97
C GLU A 147 11.36 -4.71 -36.96
N GLY A 148 11.92 -5.52 -36.05
CA GLY A 148 11.53 -6.93 -35.87
C GLY A 148 11.09 -7.31 -34.45
N ALA A 149 11.50 -6.55 -33.44
CA ALA A 149 11.34 -6.92 -32.04
C ALA A 149 10.03 -6.43 -31.38
N GLY A 150 9.24 -5.58 -32.04
CA GLY A 150 8.10 -4.90 -31.42
C GLY A 150 6.98 -5.83 -30.92
N LEU A 151 6.54 -6.78 -31.75
CA LEU A 151 5.43 -7.68 -31.40
C LEU A 151 5.85 -8.78 -30.43
N GLU A 152 7.04 -9.36 -30.59
CA GLU A 152 7.53 -10.43 -29.70
C GLU A 152 7.86 -9.89 -28.30
N ILE A 153 8.57 -8.75 -28.21
CA ILE A 153 8.84 -8.10 -26.92
C ILE A 153 7.52 -7.66 -26.28
N GLY A 154 6.60 -7.08 -27.04
CA GLY A 154 5.28 -6.70 -26.56
C GLY A 154 4.48 -7.89 -26.01
N ALA A 155 4.52 -9.04 -26.69
CA ALA A 155 3.85 -10.26 -26.24
C ALA A 155 4.48 -10.82 -24.97
N TRP A 156 5.82 -10.85 -24.88
CA TRP A 156 6.54 -11.27 -23.68
C TRP A 156 6.25 -10.35 -22.50
N LEU A 157 6.29 -9.03 -22.71
CA LEU A 157 5.98 -8.04 -21.69
C LEU A 157 4.54 -8.20 -21.20
N ALA A 158 3.58 -8.37 -22.11
CA ALA A 158 2.19 -8.62 -21.76
C ALA A 158 2.03 -9.93 -20.97
N PHE A 159 2.72 -11.00 -21.36
CA PHE A 159 2.71 -12.26 -20.64
C PHE A 159 3.26 -12.11 -19.22
N VAL A 160 4.42 -11.46 -19.06
CA VAL A 160 5.02 -11.18 -17.74
C VAL A 160 4.10 -10.33 -16.90
N LEU A 161 3.47 -9.31 -17.48
CA LEU A 161 2.51 -8.43 -16.80
C LEU A 161 1.29 -9.22 -16.28
N VAL A 162 0.74 -10.11 -17.10
CA VAL A 162 -0.39 -10.98 -16.73
C VAL A 162 0.01 -11.96 -15.64
N ALA A 163 1.18 -12.59 -15.75
CA ALA A 163 1.69 -13.51 -14.73
C ALA A 163 1.90 -12.79 -13.39
N TYR A 164 2.51 -11.60 -13.44
CA TYR A 164 2.70 -10.75 -12.26
C TYR A 164 1.36 -10.33 -11.64
N ALA A 165 0.39 -9.90 -12.46
CA ALA A 165 -0.95 -9.54 -12.00
C ALA A 165 -1.66 -10.71 -11.30
N ALA A 166 -1.49 -11.94 -11.80
CA ALA A 166 -2.05 -13.14 -11.20
C ALA A 166 -1.42 -13.44 -9.83
N VAL A 167 -0.09 -13.39 -9.73
CA VAL A 167 0.62 -13.59 -8.44
C VAL A 167 0.22 -12.51 -7.43
N ALA A 168 0.25 -11.25 -7.83
CA ALA A 168 -0.17 -10.13 -6.99
C ALA A 168 -1.63 -10.25 -6.53
N ALA A 169 -2.52 -10.75 -7.40
CA ALA A 169 -3.92 -10.94 -7.07
C ALA A 169 -4.14 -12.04 -6.04
N VAL A 170 -3.46 -13.17 -6.18
CA VAL A 170 -3.49 -14.26 -5.20
C VAL A 170 -2.95 -13.75 -3.85
N LEU A 171 -1.83 -13.04 -3.86
CA LEU A 171 -1.21 -12.52 -2.66
C LEU A 171 -2.12 -11.52 -1.93
N ALA A 172 -2.66 -10.54 -2.66
CA ALA A 172 -3.58 -9.55 -2.10
C ALA A 172 -4.89 -10.19 -1.59
N ALA A 173 -5.46 -11.15 -2.33
CA ALA A 173 -6.66 -11.88 -1.92
C ALA A 173 -6.45 -12.65 -0.60
N VAL A 174 -5.33 -13.35 -0.47
CA VAL A 174 -5.01 -14.11 0.76
C VAL A 174 -4.70 -13.18 1.92
N TYR A 175 -3.92 -12.13 1.67
CA TYR A 175 -3.48 -11.20 2.71
C TYR A 175 -4.65 -10.36 3.23
N VAL A 176 -5.33 -9.60 2.36
CA VAL A 176 -6.44 -8.74 2.76
C VAL A 176 -7.65 -9.58 3.22
N GLY A 177 -7.98 -10.65 2.50
CA GLY A 177 -9.06 -11.59 2.87
C GLY A 177 -8.80 -12.27 4.21
N GLY A 178 -7.55 -12.70 4.44
CA GLY A 178 -7.14 -13.30 5.69
C GLY A 178 -7.17 -12.34 6.88
N LEU A 179 -6.75 -11.08 6.66
CA LEU A 179 -6.83 -10.01 7.67
C LEU A 179 -8.27 -9.74 8.08
N ASP A 180 -9.18 -9.53 7.13
CA ASP A 180 -10.60 -9.28 7.43
C ASP A 180 -11.22 -10.43 8.23
N ARG A 181 -10.99 -11.69 7.83
CA ARG A 181 -11.48 -12.88 8.55
C ARG A 181 -10.93 -12.96 9.97
N ARG A 182 -9.63 -12.75 10.18
CA ARG A 182 -9.04 -12.76 11.53
C ARG A 182 -9.52 -11.59 12.39
N LEU A 183 -9.73 -10.42 11.81
CA LEU A 183 -10.34 -9.28 12.50
C LEU A 183 -11.80 -9.57 12.91
N ARG A 184 -12.51 -10.46 12.20
CA ARG A 184 -13.83 -11.01 12.60
C ARG A 184 -13.75 -12.13 13.63
N GLY A 185 -12.57 -12.67 13.92
CA GLY A 185 -12.40 -13.84 14.78
C GLY A 185 -12.61 -15.17 14.05
N GLU A 186 -12.67 -15.15 12.72
CA GLU A 186 -12.80 -16.34 11.88
C GLU A 186 -11.42 -16.92 11.50
N PRO A 187 -11.33 -18.22 11.20
CA PRO A 187 -10.09 -18.81 10.69
C PRO A 187 -9.73 -18.25 9.30
N ALA A 188 -8.42 -18.13 9.05
CA ALA A 188 -7.88 -17.78 7.75
C ALA A 188 -8.04 -18.97 6.79
N ALA A 189 -9.06 -18.93 5.93
CA ALA A 189 -9.32 -19.96 4.93
C ALA A 189 -8.69 -19.55 3.58
N VAL A 190 -7.39 -19.83 3.42
CA VAL A 190 -6.59 -19.38 2.24
C VAL A 190 -7.25 -19.74 0.90
N PRO A 191 -7.67 -21.00 0.65
CA PRO A 191 -8.28 -21.37 -0.63
C PRO A 191 -9.59 -20.63 -0.88
N THR A 192 -10.38 -20.40 0.18
CA THR A 192 -11.63 -19.64 0.11
C THR A 192 -11.37 -18.18 -0.25
N CYS A 193 -10.35 -17.55 0.34
CA CYS A 193 -9.97 -16.18 0.00
C CYS A 193 -9.53 -16.06 -1.46
N VAL A 194 -8.71 -17.00 -1.96
CA VAL A 194 -8.27 -16.99 -3.37
C VAL A 194 -9.44 -17.17 -4.31
N ALA A 195 -10.32 -18.13 -4.05
CA ALA A 195 -11.47 -18.40 -4.91
C ALA A 195 -12.48 -17.23 -4.91
N ALA A 196 -12.73 -16.62 -3.75
CA ALA A 196 -13.70 -15.54 -3.60
C ALA A 196 -13.18 -14.20 -4.16
N TYR A 197 -11.91 -13.86 -3.88
CA TYR A 197 -11.38 -12.51 -4.12
C TYR A 197 -10.35 -12.45 -5.25
N GLY A 198 -9.65 -13.55 -5.55
CA GLY A 198 -8.58 -13.60 -6.55
C GLY A 198 -8.97 -13.05 -7.93
N PRO A 199 -10.11 -13.48 -8.53
CA PRO A 199 -10.54 -12.95 -9.83
C PRO A 199 -10.78 -11.44 -9.84
N ARG A 200 -11.30 -10.87 -8.74
CA ARG A 200 -11.56 -9.43 -8.60
C ARG A 200 -10.26 -8.65 -8.52
N PHE A 201 -9.32 -9.12 -7.70
CA PHE A 201 -7.98 -8.53 -7.63
C PHE A 201 -7.21 -8.66 -8.95
N PHE A 202 -7.36 -9.77 -9.67
CA PHE A 202 -6.71 -9.96 -10.97
C PHE A 202 -7.22 -8.97 -12.01
N ALA A 203 -8.56 -8.82 -12.11
CA ALA A 203 -9.17 -7.83 -12.99
C ALA A 203 -8.76 -6.40 -12.63
N TYR A 204 -8.71 -6.08 -11.33
CA TYR A 204 -8.23 -4.79 -10.83
C TYR A 204 -6.76 -4.53 -11.20
N ASN A 205 -5.87 -5.50 -10.97
CA ASN A 205 -4.45 -5.38 -11.29
C ASN A 205 -4.24 -5.21 -12.80
N LEU A 206 -4.94 -5.97 -13.64
CA LEU A 206 -4.88 -5.79 -15.09
C LEU A 206 -5.36 -4.40 -15.53
N LEU A 207 -6.40 -3.86 -14.89
CA LEU A 207 -6.89 -2.51 -15.17
C LEU A 207 -5.83 -1.47 -14.79
N VAL A 208 -5.26 -1.55 -13.59
CA VAL A 208 -4.26 -0.59 -13.10
C VAL A 208 -2.98 -0.68 -13.94
N TYR A 209 -2.42 -1.88 -14.09
CA TYR A 209 -1.19 -2.07 -14.86
C TYR A 209 -1.39 -1.78 -16.35
N GLY A 210 -2.55 -2.13 -16.91
CA GLY A 210 -2.90 -1.80 -18.28
C GLY A 210 -3.02 -0.29 -18.50
N ALA A 211 -3.62 0.45 -17.56
CA ALA A 211 -3.71 1.91 -17.63
C ALA A 211 -2.33 2.57 -17.54
N VAL A 212 -1.45 2.09 -16.64
CA VAL A 212 -0.07 2.59 -16.53
C VAL A 212 0.72 2.26 -17.80
N ALA A 213 0.63 1.02 -18.31
CA ALA A 213 1.30 0.62 -19.55
C ALA A 213 0.82 1.44 -20.76
N ALA A 214 -0.49 1.75 -20.82
CA ALA A 214 -1.06 2.60 -21.86
C ALA A 214 -0.59 4.05 -21.76
N LEU A 215 -0.21 4.53 -20.56
CA LEU A 215 0.31 5.89 -20.33
C LEU A 215 1.76 6.06 -20.82
N VAL A 216 2.57 5.00 -20.77
CA VAL A 216 4.00 5.02 -21.17
C VAL A 216 4.27 5.69 -22.52
N PRO A 217 3.62 5.32 -23.65
CA PRO A 217 3.89 5.96 -24.94
C PRO A 217 3.60 7.46 -24.93
N PHE A 218 2.59 7.93 -24.19
CA PHE A 218 2.27 9.35 -24.10
C PHE A 218 3.33 10.14 -23.32
N VAL A 219 3.86 9.54 -22.25
CA VAL A 219 4.95 10.15 -21.46
C VAL A 219 6.24 10.23 -22.29
N LEU A 220 6.54 9.19 -23.08
CA LEU A 220 7.72 9.20 -23.97
C LEU A 220 7.61 10.24 -25.08
N LEU A 221 6.40 10.49 -25.59
CA LEU A 221 6.16 11.49 -26.64
C LEU A 221 6.17 12.93 -26.10
N SER A 222 5.81 13.13 -24.83
CA SER A 222 5.67 14.46 -24.23
C SER A 222 5.95 14.44 -22.73
N PRO A 223 7.10 14.97 -22.27
CA PRO A 223 7.40 15.11 -20.85
C PRO A 223 6.37 15.96 -20.09
N THR A 224 5.66 16.87 -20.77
CA THR A 224 4.59 17.67 -20.17
C THR A 224 3.40 16.80 -19.71
N VAL A 225 3.17 15.66 -20.38
CA VAL A 225 2.16 14.68 -19.93
C VAL A 225 2.51 14.15 -18.54
N LEU A 226 3.79 13.99 -18.21
CA LEU A 226 4.22 13.56 -16.88
C LEU A 226 3.82 14.56 -15.78
N LEU A 227 4.00 15.86 -16.04
CA LEU A 227 3.62 16.93 -15.11
C LEU A 227 2.11 16.93 -14.80
N LEU A 228 1.27 16.55 -15.78
CA LEU A 228 -0.18 16.44 -15.59
C LEU A 228 -0.59 15.06 -15.04
N ALA A 229 0.13 14.00 -15.42
CA ALA A 229 -0.15 12.64 -15.00
C ALA A 229 0.08 12.46 -13.51
N PHE A 230 1.11 13.07 -12.93
CA PHE A 230 1.40 12.96 -11.50
C PHE A 230 0.22 13.41 -10.60
N PRO A 231 -0.30 14.65 -10.69
CA PRO A 231 -1.44 15.05 -9.87
C PRO A 231 -2.70 14.26 -10.21
N ALA A 232 -2.90 13.86 -11.48
CA ALA A 232 -4.02 13.01 -11.87
C ALA A 232 -3.94 11.62 -11.20
N LEU A 233 -2.75 11.01 -11.13
CA LEU A 233 -2.52 9.73 -10.47
C LEU A 233 -2.74 9.83 -8.95
N VAL A 234 -2.26 10.90 -8.30
CA VAL A 234 -2.51 11.14 -6.88
C VAL A 234 -4.02 11.25 -6.60
N LEU A 235 -4.75 12.01 -7.44
CA LEU A 235 -6.19 12.14 -7.31
C LEU A 235 -6.90 10.79 -7.53
N LEU A 236 -6.49 10.03 -8.55
CA LEU A 236 -7.06 8.70 -8.84
C LEU A 236 -6.81 7.73 -7.69
N ALA A 237 -5.60 7.73 -7.14
CA ALA A 237 -5.23 6.89 -6.02
C ALA A 237 -6.05 7.25 -4.78
N TYR A 238 -6.25 8.55 -4.50
CA TYR A 238 -7.15 8.99 -3.43
C TYR A 238 -8.60 8.52 -3.66
N LEU A 239 -9.16 8.70 -4.87
CA LEU A 239 -10.54 8.32 -5.17
C LEU A 239 -10.79 6.81 -5.06
N PHE A 240 -9.78 5.99 -5.34
CA PHE A 240 -9.93 4.55 -5.51
C PHE A 240 -9.14 3.68 -4.54
N TYR A 241 -8.50 4.25 -3.50
CA TYR A 241 -7.72 3.43 -2.56
C TYR A 241 -8.59 2.37 -1.84
N ALA A 242 -9.89 2.63 -1.66
CA ALA A 242 -10.79 1.69 -0.96
C ALA A 242 -11.21 0.49 -1.83
N VAL A 243 -11.06 0.56 -3.16
CA VAL A 243 -11.48 -0.48 -4.11
C VAL A 243 -10.97 -1.89 -3.75
N PRO A 244 -9.65 -2.12 -3.56
CA PRO A 244 -9.16 -3.45 -3.20
C PRO A 244 -9.72 -3.99 -1.88
N PHE A 245 -9.99 -3.12 -0.91
CA PHE A 245 -10.56 -3.52 0.38
C PHE A 245 -12.05 -3.87 0.26
N LEU A 246 -12.79 -3.19 -0.62
CA LEU A 246 -14.22 -3.44 -0.86
C LEU A 246 -14.50 -4.81 -1.49
N PHE A 247 -13.54 -5.37 -2.24
CA PHE A 247 -13.66 -6.74 -2.76
C PHE A 247 -13.80 -7.78 -1.66
N VAL A 248 -13.17 -7.51 -0.52
CA VAL A 248 -13.12 -8.42 0.64
C VAL A 248 -14.21 -8.08 1.63
N VAL A 249 -14.24 -6.83 2.08
CA VAL A 249 -15.09 -6.40 3.19
C VAL A 249 -16.57 -6.48 2.84
N ALA A 250 -16.92 -6.12 1.59
CA ALA A 250 -18.29 -6.00 1.12
C ALA A 250 -18.66 -6.98 0.00
N ASP A 251 -17.75 -7.90 -0.35
CA ASP A 251 -17.91 -8.80 -1.50
C ASP A 251 -18.26 -8.08 -2.82
N ALA A 252 -17.80 -6.83 -2.97
CA ALA A 252 -18.18 -6.00 -4.10
C ALA A 252 -17.56 -6.52 -5.41
N GLY A 253 -18.33 -6.49 -6.49
CA GLY A 253 -17.78 -6.63 -7.84
C GLY A 253 -16.89 -5.43 -8.21
N VAL A 254 -16.07 -5.56 -9.26
CA VAL A 254 -15.10 -4.53 -9.66
C VAL A 254 -15.77 -3.16 -9.84
N LEU A 255 -16.78 -3.08 -10.71
CA LEU A 255 -17.48 -1.82 -11.00
C LEU A 255 -18.18 -1.23 -9.76
N GLU A 256 -18.81 -2.07 -8.94
CA GLU A 256 -19.48 -1.61 -7.73
C GLU A 256 -18.49 -1.08 -6.69
N ALA A 257 -17.31 -1.71 -6.57
CA ALA A 257 -16.26 -1.23 -5.69
C ALA A 257 -15.73 0.15 -6.12
N PHE A 258 -15.52 0.37 -7.43
CA PHE A 258 -15.16 1.70 -7.96
C PHE A 258 -16.23 2.74 -7.65
N ARG A 259 -17.51 2.41 -7.89
CA ARG A 259 -18.63 3.32 -7.62
C ARG A 259 -18.74 3.69 -6.14
N ARG A 260 -18.63 2.70 -5.25
CA ARG A 260 -18.70 2.92 -3.79
C ARG A 260 -17.48 3.70 -3.28
N SER A 261 -16.27 3.36 -3.74
CA SER A 261 -15.05 4.11 -3.38
C SER A 261 -15.15 5.59 -3.76
N TYR A 262 -15.63 5.89 -4.96
CA TYR A 262 -15.89 7.26 -5.40
C TYR A 262 -16.94 7.96 -4.51
N GLY A 263 -18.01 7.25 -4.16
CA GLY A 263 -19.05 7.74 -3.24
C GLY A 263 -18.48 8.16 -1.88
N PHE A 264 -17.63 7.31 -1.28
CA PHE A 264 -16.95 7.64 -0.02
C PHE A 264 -16.02 8.84 -0.15
N ALA A 265 -15.23 8.89 -1.23
CA ALA A 265 -14.23 9.93 -1.42
C ALA A 265 -14.81 11.34 -1.61
N VAL A 266 -16.01 11.44 -2.21
CA VAL A 266 -16.70 12.72 -2.44
C VAL A 266 -17.68 13.07 -1.32
N GLY A 267 -18.29 12.06 -0.68
CA GLY A 267 -19.34 12.25 0.32
C GLY A 267 -18.83 12.45 1.74
N GLU A 268 -17.70 11.85 2.11
CA GLU A 268 -17.31 11.71 3.53
C GLU A 268 -15.99 12.39 3.90
N ARG A 269 -16.04 13.31 4.87
CA ARG A 269 -14.82 13.92 5.45
C ARG A 269 -13.94 12.92 6.20
N THR A 270 -14.53 11.85 6.72
CA THR A 270 -13.81 10.79 7.45
C THR A 270 -12.84 10.06 6.52
N TYR A 271 -13.23 9.84 5.25
CA TYR A 271 -12.40 9.23 4.22
C TYR A 271 -11.10 10.01 4.00
N LEU A 272 -11.21 11.33 3.79
CA LEU A 272 -10.05 12.21 3.66
C LEU A 272 -9.20 12.23 4.94
N THR A 273 -9.84 12.35 6.10
CA THR A 273 -9.14 12.45 7.38
C THR A 273 -8.34 11.17 7.68
N PHE A 274 -8.92 10.00 7.40
CA PHE A 274 -8.23 8.72 7.53
C PHE A 274 -7.03 8.63 6.59
N ALA A 275 -7.19 9.00 5.31
CA ALA A 275 -6.11 8.99 4.33
C ALA A 275 -4.96 9.93 4.74
N LEU A 276 -5.26 11.14 5.23
CA LEU A 276 -4.25 12.08 5.70
C LEU A 276 -3.46 11.56 6.91
N TRP A 277 -4.13 10.94 7.88
CA TRP A 277 -3.44 10.30 9.01
C TRP A 277 -2.57 9.13 8.57
N HIS A 278 -3.08 8.30 7.66
CA HIS A 278 -2.33 7.17 7.11
C HIS A 278 -1.05 7.64 6.40
N VAL A 279 -1.18 8.62 5.51
CA VAL A 279 -0.04 9.26 4.83
C VAL A 279 0.92 9.90 5.84
N GLY A 280 0.40 10.58 6.87
CA GLY A 280 1.23 11.17 7.92
C GLY A 280 2.08 10.14 8.66
N VAL A 281 1.49 8.98 9.01
CA VAL A 281 2.24 7.87 9.62
C VAL A 281 3.26 7.29 8.64
N ALA A 282 2.90 7.12 7.37
CA ALA A 282 3.82 6.62 6.35
C ALA A 282 5.03 7.56 6.18
N VAL A 283 4.80 8.88 6.08
CA VAL A 283 5.85 9.90 5.96
C VAL A 283 6.78 9.90 7.17
N VAL A 284 6.25 9.90 8.40
CA VAL A 284 7.07 9.87 9.61
C VAL A 284 7.90 8.57 9.69
N SER A 285 7.29 7.43 9.34
CA SER A 285 7.98 6.15 9.34
C SER A 285 9.04 6.07 8.24
N SER A 286 8.76 6.65 7.07
CA SER A 286 9.63 6.69 5.92
C SER A 286 10.97 7.36 6.23
N LEU A 287 10.95 8.46 7.00
CA LEU A 287 12.18 9.12 7.45
C LEU A 287 13.05 8.19 8.31
N VAL A 288 12.45 7.50 9.27
CA VAL A 288 13.16 6.59 10.18
C VAL A 288 13.69 5.37 9.43
N LEU A 289 12.87 4.78 8.57
CA LEU A 289 13.22 3.58 7.81
C LEU A 289 14.27 3.88 6.74
N SER A 290 14.18 5.01 6.03
CA SER A 290 15.18 5.43 5.03
C SER A 290 16.56 5.64 5.66
N LEU A 291 16.62 6.30 6.82
CA LEU A 291 17.88 6.46 7.57
C LEU A 291 18.44 5.12 8.03
N SER A 292 17.57 4.19 8.44
CA SER A 292 17.95 2.87 8.90
C SER A 292 18.49 2.01 7.74
N VAL A 293 17.81 1.99 6.59
CA VAL A 293 18.25 1.27 5.39
C VAL A 293 19.57 1.83 4.87
N SER A 294 19.75 3.16 4.88
CA SER A 294 20.99 3.81 4.46
C SER A 294 22.21 3.39 5.29
N ALA A 295 22.01 2.99 6.55
CA ALA A 295 23.09 2.60 7.46
C ALA A 295 23.70 1.22 7.16
N GLY A 296 23.17 0.46 6.19
CA GLY A 296 23.68 -0.86 5.82
C GLY A 296 23.24 -1.97 6.80
N GLY A 297 23.61 -3.21 6.49
CA GLY A 297 23.52 -4.41 7.36
C GLY A 297 22.52 -4.37 8.53
N ALA A 298 22.98 -3.92 9.71
CA ALA A 298 22.18 -3.88 10.94
C ALA A 298 21.01 -2.87 10.88
N GLY A 299 21.21 -1.74 10.19
CA GLY A 299 20.16 -0.76 9.95
C GLY A 299 19.05 -1.29 9.04
N PHE A 300 19.41 -2.06 8.00
CA PHE A 300 18.43 -2.79 7.19
C PHE A 300 17.63 -3.80 8.03
N LEU A 301 18.29 -4.59 8.89
CA LEU A 301 17.59 -5.52 9.78
C LEU A 301 16.64 -4.80 10.74
N PHE A 302 17.06 -3.68 11.32
CA PHE A 302 16.19 -2.85 12.15
C PHE A 302 14.98 -2.32 11.35
N ALA A 303 15.23 -1.80 10.14
CA ALA A 303 14.18 -1.31 9.26
C ALA A 303 13.16 -2.42 8.94
N LEU A 304 13.62 -3.63 8.64
CA LEU A 304 12.76 -4.79 8.37
C LEU A 304 11.91 -5.18 9.59
N VAL A 305 12.51 -5.22 10.79
CA VAL A 305 11.81 -5.56 12.05
C VAL A 305 10.72 -4.54 12.38
N VAL A 306 10.91 -3.27 12.02
CA VAL A 306 9.93 -2.19 12.25
C VAL A 306 8.89 -2.11 11.13
N ALA A 307 9.31 -2.20 9.86
CA ALA A 307 8.44 -2.05 8.70
C ALA A 307 7.40 -3.16 8.59
N VAL A 308 7.76 -4.41 8.90
CA VAL A 308 6.84 -5.56 8.83
C VAL A 308 5.60 -5.40 9.73
N PRO A 309 5.71 -5.16 11.05
CA PRO A 309 4.55 -4.94 11.90
C PRO A 309 3.84 -3.63 11.56
N LEU A 310 4.56 -2.59 11.16
CA LEU A 310 3.97 -1.32 10.74
C LEU A 310 3.05 -1.51 9.51
N ALA A 311 3.55 -2.15 8.45
CA ALA A 311 2.81 -2.48 7.24
C ALA A 311 1.57 -3.33 7.55
N LEU A 312 1.72 -4.32 8.44
CA LEU A 312 0.62 -5.17 8.89
C LEU A 312 -0.47 -4.36 9.60
N VAL A 313 -0.09 -3.51 10.55
CA VAL A 313 -1.04 -2.69 11.32
C VAL A 313 -1.74 -1.67 10.43
N LEU A 314 -1.00 -1.00 9.55
CA LEU A 314 -1.54 0.00 8.61
C LEU A 314 -2.53 -0.62 7.61
N THR A 315 -2.22 -1.81 7.07
CA THR A 315 -3.13 -2.51 6.16
C THR A 315 -4.39 -2.99 6.91
N ALA A 316 -4.22 -3.60 8.08
CA ALA A 316 -5.35 -4.07 8.90
C ALA A 316 -6.23 -2.93 9.40
N ALA A 317 -5.66 -1.76 9.71
CA ALA A 317 -6.42 -0.56 10.06
C ALA A 317 -7.25 -0.07 8.88
N SER A 318 -6.71 -0.14 7.66
CA SER A 318 -7.42 0.21 6.42
C SER A 318 -8.59 -0.73 6.15
N VAL A 319 -8.40 -2.04 6.36
CA VAL A 319 -9.51 -3.03 6.31
C VAL A 319 -10.59 -2.70 7.34
N SER A 320 -10.19 -2.43 8.60
CA SER A 320 -11.14 -2.08 9.65
C SER A 320 -11.90 -0.79 9.35
N PHE A 321 -11.27 0.19 8.73
CA PHE A 321 -11.87 1.46 8.36
C PHE A 321 -12.89 1.30 7.23
N VAL A 322 -12.51 0.64 6.13
CA VAL A 322 -13.41 0.40 5.01
C VAL A 322 -14.63 -0.42 5.43
N ARG A 323 -14.46 -1.33 6.39
CA ARG A 323 -15.59 -2.06 7.00
C ARG A 323 -16.58 -1.15 7.70
N GLU A 324 -16.09 -0.19 8.47
CA GLU A 324 -16.97 0.76 9.14
C GLU A 324 -17.73 1.66 8.16
N LEU A 325 -17.07 2.08 7.07
CA LEU A 325 -17.75 2.82 5.98
C LEU A 325 -18.91 2.01 5.40
N VAL A 326 -18.67 0.74 5.11
CA VAL A 326 -19.68 -0.18 4.56
C VAL A 326 -20.83 -0.40 5.53
N GLU A 327 -20.54 -0.54 6.82
CA GLU A 327 -21.55 -0.69 7.88
C GLU A 327 -22.39 0.58 8.03
N THR A 328 -21.77 1.76 7.96
CA THR A 328 -22.44 3.07 8.06
C THR A 328 -23.38 3.31 6.87
N GLU A 329 -22.89 3.11 5.63
CA GLU A 329 -23.70 3.24 4.41
C GLU A 329 -24.90 2.27 4.41
N ALA A 330 -24.76 1.08 5.03
CA ALA A 330 -25.85 0.12 5.14
C ALA A 330 -26.92 0.54 6.16
N VAL A 331 -26.54 1.27 7.21
CA VAL A 331 -27.49 1.86 8.17
C VAL A 331 -28.24 3.02 7.53
N GLU A 332 -27.55 3.91 6.84
CA GLU A 332 -28.16 5.05 6.15
C GLU A 332 -29.17 4.64 5.08
N ARG A 333 -28.90 3.57 4.33
CA ARG A 333 -29.85 3.04 3.33
C ARG A 333 -31.11 2.39 3.91
N ARG A 334 -31.12 2.10 5.22
CA ARG A 334 -32.28 1.51 5.91
C ARG A 334 -33.13 2.54 6.65
N ALA A 335 -32.58 3.74 6.88
CA ALA A 335 -33.27 4.86 7.51
C ALA A 335 -34.14 5.60 6.49
#